data_AF-A0A1Q5S4T8-F1
#
_entry.id   AF-A0A1Q5S4T8-F1
#
_cell.length_a   1.000
_cell.length_b   1.000
_cell.length_c   1.000
_cell.angle_alpha   90.00
_cell.angle_beta   90.00
_cell.angle_gamma   90.00
#
_symmetry.space_group_name_H-M   'P 1'
#
loop_
_entity.id
_entity.type
_entity.pdbx_description
1 polymer ?
#
loop_
_entity_poly.entity_id
_entity_poly.type
_entity_poly.pdbx_seq_one_letter_code
_entity_poly.pdbx_strand_id
1 'polypeptide(L)' 'MTRAGPDNRHPNKDGEIGSKHGNTLLRTLRKIYGPGFAAGYPESEKLSDVLVSLNETSLSQLRRDHQTGHLGHKIDKASK' A
#
# COMPACT_ATOMS: atom_id res chain seq x y z
N MET A 1 -12.79 37.08 5.73
CA MET A 1 -13.36 36.38 4.57
C MET A 1 -12.19 35.82 3.76
N THR A 2 -11.94 34.53 3.56
CA THR A 2 -12.68 33.27 3.75
C THR A 2 -11.64 32.17 3.96
N ARG A 3 -11.93 31.20 4.84
CA ARG A 3 -11.14 30.00 5.10
C ARG A 3 -10.91 29.18 3.83
N ALA A 4 -9.69 28.70 3.62
CA ALA A 4 -9.43 27.43 2.96
C ALA A 4 -8.18 26.83 3.64
N GLY A 5 -8.39 25.75 4.42
CA GLY A 5 -7.36 25.10 5.23
C GLY A 5 -6.19 24.59 4.38
N PRO A 6 -5.06 24.22 5.03
CA PRO A 6 -3.93 23.64 4.33
C PRO A 6 -4.45 22.46 3.52
N ASP A 7 -4.34 22.65 2.23
CA ASP A 7 -4.80 21.73 1.23
C ASP A 7 -3.99 20.43 1.39
N ASN A 8 -4.58 19.49 2.12
CA ASN A 8 -4.06 18.16 2.35
C ASN A 8 -4.25 17.29 1.10
N ARG A 9 -4.12 17.85 -0.13
CA ARG A 9 -3.98 17.07 -1.35
C ARG A 9 -2.63 16.37 -1.31
N HIS A 10 -2.59 15.25 -0.61
CA HIS A 10 -1.51 14.28 -0.75
C HIS A 10 -2.05 12.96 -1.30
N PRO A 11 -2.63 12.94 -2.53
CA PRO A 11 -2.87 11.69 -3.25
C PRO A 11 -1.56 11.00 -3.68
N ASN A 12 -0.40 11.63 -3.46
CA ASN A 12 0.89 11.14 -3.93
C ASN A 12 1.46 10.01 -3.05
N LYS A 13 0.93 9.79 -1.84
CA LYS A 13 1.47 8.77 -0.93
C LYS A 13 1.31 7.38 -1.51
N ASP A 14 0.17 7.14 -2.15
CA ASP A 14 -0.09 5.90 -2.85
C ASP A 14 0.81 5.81 -4.10
N GLY A 15 0.97 6.89 -4.87
CA GLY A 15 1.92 6.95 -5.99
C GLY A 15 3.38 6.63 -5.60
N GLU A 16 3.84 7.10 -4.44
CA GLU A 16 5.17 6.79 -3.90
C GLU A 16 5.30 5.33 -3.48
N ILE A 17 4.27 4.77 -2.82
CA ILE A 17 4.24 3.35 -2.46
C ILE A 17 4.23 2.48 -3.72
N GLY A 18 3.46 2.84 -4.73
CA GLY A 18 3.46 2.18 -6.04
C GLY A 18 4.81 2.30 -6.75
N SER A 19 5.49 3.44 -6.64
CA SER A 19 6.80 3.63 -7.28
C SER A 19 7.92 2.84 -6.57
N LYS A 20 7.93 2.82 -5.22
CA LYS A 20 8.97 2.13 -4.43
C LYS A 20 8.72 0.64 -4.25
N HIS A 21 7.46 0.28 -4.01
CA HIS A 21 7.05 -1.07 -3.63
C HIS A 21 6.00 -1.67 -4.57
N GLY A 22 5.62 -0.99 -5.65
CA GLY A 22 4.59 -1.48 -6.57
C GLY A 22 4.92 -2.79 -7.24
N ASN A 23 6.20 -3.10 -7.46
CA ASN A 23 6.63 -4.40 -8.00
C ASN A 23 6.45 -5.57 -7.01
N THR A 24 6.01 -5.29 -5.78
CA THR A 24 5.70 -6.32 -4.79
C THR A 24 4.42 -7.04 -5.16
N LEU A 25 4.47 -8.38 -5.15
CA LEU A 25 3.29 -9.20 -5.41
C LEU A 25 2.33 -9.21 -4.22
N LEU A 26 1.04 -9.25 -4.51
CA LEU A 26 0.00 -9.38 -3.49
C LEU A 26 0.18 -10.60 -2.60
N ARG A 27 0.70 -11.71 -3.13
CA ARG A 27 1.04 -12.91 -2.32
C ARG A 27 1.95 -12.57 -1.14
N THR A 28 2.92 -11.68 -1.34
CA THR A 28 3.89 -11.28 -0.32
C THR A 28 3.21 -10.40 0.72
N LEU A 29 2.37 -9.46 0.28
CA LEU A 29 1.61 -8.60 1.18
C LEU A 29 0.59 -9.40 2.00
N ARG A 30 -0.02 -10.44 1.42
CA ARG A 30 -0.90 -11.35 2.14
C ARG A 30 -0.18 -12.17 3.22
N LYS A 31 1.10 -12.50 3.04
CA LYS A 31 1.90 -13.11 4.11
C LYS A 31 2.13 -12.16 5.29
N ILE A 32 2.23 -10.86 5.02
CA ILE A 32 2.53 -9.82 6.03
C ILE A 32 1.27 -9.37 6.77
N TYR A 33 0.22 -9.07 6.01
CA TYR A 33 -1.02 -8.45 6.49
C TYR A 33 -2.16 -9.45 6.66
N GLY A 34 -2.01 -10.67 6.12
CA GLY A 34 -3.00 -11.73 6.14
C GLY A 34 -3.69 -11.95 4.79
N PRO A 35 -4.36 -13.10 4.60
CA PRO A 35 -4.98 -13.48 3.33
C PRO A 35 -6.12 -12.54 2.91
N GLY A 36 -6.69 -11.77 3.85
CA GLY A 36 -7.69 -10.75 3.57
C GLY A 36 -7.14 -9.48 2.91
N PHE A 37 -5.81 -9.32 2.83
CA PHE A 37 -5.22 -8.17 2.14
C PHE A 37 -5.46 -8.26 0.63
N ALA A 38 -6.03 -7.21 0.04
CA ALA A 38 -6.45 -7.18 -1.36
C ALA A 38 -7.37 -8.38 -1.70
N ALA A 39 -8.27 -8.78 -0.79
CA ALA A 39 -9.21 -9.86 -1.04
C ALA A 39 -10.05 -9.53 -2.29
N GLY A 40 -10.03 -10.44 -3.27
CA GLY A 40 -10.64 -10.23 -4.58
C GLY A 40 -9.65 -10.09 -5.74
N TYR A 41 -8.37 -9.80 -5.45
CA TYR A 41 -7.32 -9.74 -6.47
C TYR A 41 -6.50 -11.03 -6.55
N PRO A 42 -5.93 -11.37 -7.72
CA PRO A 42 -4.96 -12.45 -7.84
C PRO A 42 -3.72 -12.21 -6.98
N GLU A 43 -3.15 -13.25 -6.38
CA GLU A 43 -1.91 -13.09 -5.60
C GLU A 43 -0.67 -12.79 -6.48
N SER A 44 -0.78 -13.07 -7.78
CA SER A 44 0.22 -12.78 -8.81
C SER A 44 0.18 -11.32 -9.29
N GLU A 45 -0.81 -10.54 -8.83
CA GLU A 45 -0.89 -9.11 -9.18
C GLU A 45 0.12 -8.28 -8.42
N LYS A 46 0.54 -7.20 -9.08
CA LYS A 46 1.45 -6.22 -8.51
C LYS A 46 0.69 -5.23 -7.64
N LEU A 47 1.30 -4.85 -6.54
CA LEU A 47 0.75 -3.83 -5.65
C LEU A 47 0.40 -2.56 -6.42
N SER A 48 1.24 -2.10 -7.36
CA SER A 48 0.96 -0.90 -8.15
C SER A 48 -0.33 -0.97 -8.99
N ASP A 49 -0.68 -2.15 -9.49
CA ASP A 49 -1.86 -2.33 -10.35
C ASP A 49 -3.14 -2.23 -9.53
N VAL A 50 -3.15 -2.91 -8.39
CA VAL A 50 -4.30 -2.93 -7.50
C VAL A 50 -4.37 -1.75 -6.55
N LEU A 51 -3.30 -0.95 -6.42
CA LEU A 51 -3.20 0.14 -5.44
C LEU A 51 -4.35 1.14 -5.59
N VAL A 52 -4.70 1.47 -6.84
CA VAL A 52 -5.78 2.40 -7.18
C VAL A 52 -7.16 1.83 -6.86
N SER A 53 -7.28 0.51 -6.82
CA SER A 53 -8.54 -0.23 -6.63
C SER A 53 -8.62 -0.92 -5.26
N LEU A 54 -7.66 -0.66 -4.36
CA LEU A 54 -7.61 -1.21 -3.02
C LEU A 54 -8.56 -0.49 -2.07
N ASN A 55 -9.12 -1.23 -1.12
CA ASN A 55 -9.98 -0.67 -0.07
C ASN A 55 -9.17 0.18 0.93
N GLU A 56 -9.85 1.15 1.53
CA GLU A 56 -9.27 2.09 2.50
C GLU A 56 -8.61 1.40 3.71
N THR A 57 -9.15 0.27 4.17
CA THR A 57 -8.56 -0.51 5.28
C THR A 57 -7.16 -1.04 4.93
N SER A 58 -7.02 -1.66 3.75
CA SER A 58 -5.75 -2.19 3.26
C SER A 58 -4.75 -1.07 2.98
N LEU A 59 -5.20 0.03 2.35
CA LEU A 59 -4.37 1.21 2.10
C LEU A 59 -3.91 1.88 3.39
N SER A 60 -4.76 1.95 4.42
CA SER A 60 -4.41 2.56 5.70
C SER A 60 -3.28 1.81 6.40
N GLN A 61 -3.32 0.48 6.41
CA GLN A 61 -2.24 -0.34 6.97
C GLN A 61 -0.94 -0.21 6.16
N LEU A 62 -1.04 -0.28 4.84
CA LEU A 62 0.09 -0.14 3.93
C LEU A 62 0.78 1.23 4.08
N ARG A 63 -0.01 2.31 4.11
CA ARG A 63 0.48 3.69 4.30
C ARG A 63 1.15 3.86 5.66
N ARG A 64 0.59 3.30 6.74
CA ARG A 64 1.20 3.34 8.08
C ARG A 64 2.59 2.72 8.07
N ASP A 65 2.72 1.51 7.53
CA ASP A 65 4.01 0.81 7.47
C ASP A 65 5.02 1.48 6.53
N HIS A 66 4.55 2.09 5.44
CA HIS A 66 5.41 2.89 4.58
C HIS A 66 5.93 4.13 5.33
N GLN A 67 5.05 4.82 6.06
CA GLN A 67 5.41 5.99 6.86
C GLN A 67 6.38 5.67 8.00
N THR A 68 6.28 4.47 8.61
CA THR A 68 7.23 4.03 9.64
C THR A 68 8.50 3.38 9.06
N GLY A 69 8.60 3.24 7.74
CA GLY A 69 9.73 2.56 7.08
C GLY A 69 9.76 1.04 7.28
N HIS A 70 8.72 0.45 7.89
CA HIS A 70 8.63 -0.99 8.16
C HIS A 70 8.20 -1.79 6.94
N LEU A 71 7.55 -1.16 5.96
CA LEU A 71 7.02 -1.84 4.78
C LEU A 71 8.10 -2.61 4.02
N GLY A 72 9.25 -2.00 3.76
CA GLY A 72 10.36 -2.65 3.05
C GLY A 72 10.90 -3.88 3.80
N HIS A 73 11.10 -3.77 5.11
CA HIS A 73 11.60 -4.89 5.93
C HIS A 73 10.60 -6.05 5.98
N LYS A 74 9.30 -5.75 6.08
CA LYS A 74 8.25 -6.77 6.05
C LYS A 74 8.18 -7.48 4.70
N ILE A 75 8.31 -6.73 3.60
CA ILE A 75 8.35 -7.27 2.24
C ILE A 75 9.53 -8.21 2.08
N ASP A 76 10.75 -7.77 2.41
CA ASP A 76 11.97 -8.59 2.36
C ASP A 76 11.80 -9.92 3.11
N LYS A 77 11.31 -9.83 4.36
CA LYS A 77 11.05 -11.00 5.21
C LYS A 77 10.04 -11.97 4.60
N ALA A 78 9.01 -11.48 3.91
CA ALA A 78 7.97 -12.30 3.32
C ALA A 78 8.29 -12.83 1.90
N SER A 79 9.21 -12.16 1.20
CA SER A 79 9.77 -12.62 -0.08
C SER A 79 10.85 -13.69 0.07
N LYS A 80 11.37 -13.87 1.29
CA LYS A 80 12.29 -14.94 1.64
C LYS A 80 11.61 -16.30 1.82
#